data_AF-A0A1Y1MVZ7-F1
#
_entry.id   AF-A0A1Y1MVZ7-F1
#
_cell.length_a   1.000
_cell.length_b   1.000
_cell.length_c   1.000
_cell.angle_alpha   90.00
_cell.angle_beta   90.00
_cell.angle_gamma   90.00
#
_symmetry.space_group_name_H-M   'P 1'
#
loop_
_entity.id
_entity.type
_entity.pdbx_description
1 polymer ?
#
loop_
_entity_poly.entity_id
_entity_poly.type
_entity_poly.pdbx_seq_one_letter_code
_entity_poly.pdbx_strand_id
1 'polypeptide(L)'
;GFLPILNMTLTKQQVNIILEHPLNDALDNSREKLYDLTKPGVPRQEDVASILGALIVSPAAFNLPCSDGRGNVAVRLLSIKQHVPGLGSELFNPLVRCVNENVPDVDVWDEVLNLIEKLSALTPPPSSLAPTFKGTPVKTSSSRLADSETRDI
;
A
#
# COMPACT_ATOMS: atom_id res chain seq x y z
N GLY A 1 -12.11 22.21 15.32
CA GLY A 1 -12.76 20.94 15.00
C GLY A 1 -11.70 19.87 14.97
N PHE A 2 -11.75 18.93 15.89
CA PHE A 2 -10.85 17.78 15.90
C PHE A 2 -11.42 16.75 14.91
N LEU A 3 -10.70 16.42 13.84
CA LEU A 3 -11.07 15.29 13.00
C LEU A 3 -10.98 14.02 13.86
N PRO A 4 -11.99 13.13 13.83
CA PRO A 4 -11.86 11.84 14.49
C PRO A 4 -10.77 11.08 13.73
N ILE A 5 -9.76 10.64 14.45
CA ILE A 5 -8.83 9.61 13.98
C ILE A 5 -9.74 8.42 13.66
N LEU A 6 -9.77 8.02 12.39
CA LEU A 6 -10.55 6.87 11.93
C LEU A 6 -10.07 5.65 12.71
N ASN A 7 -10.76 5.30 13.79
CA ASN A 7 -10.73 3.97 14.37
C ASN A 7 -11.54 3.09 13.43
N MET A 8 -10.89 2.58 12.38
CA MET A 8 -11.43 1.43 11.66
C MET A 8 -11.64 0.31 12.68
N THR A 9 -12.75 -0.38 12.55
CA THR A 9 -13.01 -1.61 13.29
C THR A 9 -13.16 -2.69 12.23
N LEU A 10 -12.28 -3.69 12.27
CA LEU A 10 -12.30 -4.80 11.31
C LEU A 10 -13.71 -5.37 11.10
N THR A 11 -14.06 -5.60 9.84
CA THR A 11 -15.32 -6.27 9.50
C THR A 11 -15.29 -7.73 9.95
N LYS A 12 -16.48 -8.32 10.19
CA LYS A 12 -16.59 -9.75 10.55
C LYS A 12 -15.89 -10.69 9.55
N GLN A 13 -15.94 -10.34 8.26
CA GLN A 13 -15.26 -11.12 7.22
C GLN A 13 -13.74 -11.04 7.37
N GLN A 14 -13.17 -9.85 7.60
CA GLN A 14 -11.73 -9.69 7.83
C GLN A 14 -11.28 -10.43 9.09
N VAL A 15 -12.05 -10.33 10.18
CA VAL A 15 -11.79 -11.10 11.41
C VAL A 15 -11.77 -12.60 11.13
N ASN A 16 -12.73 -13.13 10.35
CA ASN A 16 -12.75 -14.55 10.00
C ASN A 16 -11.50 -14.98 9.22
N ILE A 17 -11.08 -14.18 8.23
CA ILE A 17 -9.86 -14.43 7.44
C ILE A 17 -8.63 -14.48 8.36
N ILE A 18 -8.52 -13.57 9.32
CA ILE A 18 -7.41 -13.52 10.28
C ILE A 18 -7.41 -14.78 11.16
N LEU A 19 -8.58 -15.20 11.65
CA LEU A 19 -8.68 -16.40 12.48
C LEU A 19 -8.39 -17.70 11.71
N GLU A 20 -8.70 -17.76 10.41
CA GLU A 20 -8.35 -18.88 9.54
C GLU A 20 -6.85 -18.89 9.16
N HIS A 21 -6.18 -17.73 9.29
CA HIS A 21 -4.78 -17.53 8.91
C HIS A 21 -4.00 -16.76 9.99
N PRO A 22 -3.85 -17.33 11.19
CA PRO A 22 -3.13 -16.68 12.28
C PRO A 22 -1.65 -16.46 11.92
N LEU A 23 -1.05 -15.43 12.52
CA LEU A 23 0.37 -15.09 12.35
C LEU A 23 1.26 -16.13 13.02
N ASN A 24 0.79 -16.81 14.07
CA ASN A 24 1.57 -17.75 14.87
C ASN A 24 2.94 -17.12 15.24
N ASP A 25 4.02 -17.87 15.06
CA ASP A 25 5.38 -17.47 15.42
C ASP A 25 6.04 -16.56 14.35
N ALA A 26 5.30 -16.12 13.31
CA ALA A 26 5.86 -15.36 12.19
C ALA A 26 6.52 -14.05 12.62
N LEU A 27 6.08 -13.48 13.75
CA LEU A 27 6.60 -12.23 14.29
C LEU A 27 7.61 -12.43 15.44
N ASP A 28 7.85 -13.66 15.90
CA ASP A 28 8.71 -13.92 17.07
C ASP A 28 10.15 -13.48 16.84
N ASN A 29 10.71 -13.79 15.65
CA ASN A 29 12.05 -13.31 15.28
C ASN A 29 12.12 -11.77 15.18
N SER A 30 11.02 -11.10 14.83
CA SER A 30 10.98 -9.64 14.85
C SER A 30 10.91 -9.13 16.28
N ARG A 31 10.16 -9.79 17.16
CA ARG A 31 10.04 -9.46 18.58
C ARG A 31 11.35 -9.63 19.33
N GLU A 32 12.06 -10.74 19.13
CA GLU A 32 13.36 -10.98 19.76
C GLU A 32 14.35 -9.86 19.45
N LYS A 33 14.37 -9.39 18.19
CA LYS A 33 15.21 -8.26 17.76
C LYS A 33 14.79 -6.93 18.37
N LEU A 34 13.48 -6.70 18.53
CA LEU A 34 12.95 -5.48 19.15
C LEU A 34 13.23 -5.43 20.67
N TYR A 35 13.18 -6.58 21.34
CA TYR A 35 13.41 -6.68 22.79
C TYR A 35 14.86 -6.34 23.18
N ASP A 36 15.83 -6.72 22.33
CA ASP A 36 17.25 -6.37 22.51
C ASP A 36 17.50 -4.85 22.41
N LEU A 37 16.55 -4.12 21.82
CA LEU A 37 16.60 -2.68 21.59
C LEU A 37 15.74 -1.89 22.60
N THR A 38 15.71 -2.30 23.88
CA THR A 38 14.93 -1.76 25.03
C THR A 38 15.14 -0.27 25.38
N LYS A 39 15.36 0.60 24.39
CA LYS A 39 15.28 2.04 24.49
C LYS A 39 14.00 2.53 23.80
N PRO A 40 13.19 3.37 24.47
CA PRO A 40 12.11 4.08 23.79
C PRO A 40 12.74 5.00 22.74
N GLY A 41 12.63 4.59 21.48
CA GLY A 41 13.28 5.24 20.36
C GLY A 41 12.51 5.00 19.07
N VAL A 42 12.76 5.84 18.09
CA VAL A 42 12.22 5.74 16.73
C VAL A 42 12.57 4.36 16.16
N PRO A 43 11.60 3.60 15.61
CA PRO A 43 11.85 2.27 15.08
C PRO A 43 12.82 2.35 13.91
N ARG A 44 13.81 1.46 13.90
CA ARG A 44 14.79 1.42 12.81
C ARG A 44 14.09 0.94 11.55
N GLN A 45 14.51 1.48 10.42
CA GLN A 45 13.95 1.11 9.11
C GLN A 45 14.13 -0.39 8.82
N GLU A 46 15.23 -1.00 9.29
CA GLU A 46 15.48 -2.44 9.14
C GLU A 46 14.45 -3.30 9.90
N ASP A 47 14.06 -2.87 11.10
CA ASP A 47 13.09 -3.59 11.94
C ASP A 47 11.69 -3.50 11.30
N VAL A 48 11.32 -2.30 10.85
CA VAL A 48 10.08 -2.08 10.09
C VAL A 48 10.05 -2.95 8.83
N ALA A 49 11.12 -2.96 8.04
CA ALA A 49 11.19 -3.77 6.82
C ALA A 49 11.11 -5.28 7.10
N SER A 50 11.61 -5.73 8.26
CA SER A 50 11.54 -7.12 8.72
C SER A 50 10.11 -7.50 9.11
N ILE A 51 9.43 -6.66 9.91
CA ILE A 51 8.03 -6.85 10.30
C ILE A 51 7.14 -6.89 9.06
N LEU A 52 7.27 -5.91 8.16
CA LEU A 52 6.52 -5.90 6.91
C LEU A 52 6.82 -7.15 6.07
N GLY A 53 8.08 -7.61 6.05
CA GLY A 53 8.46 -8.85 5.38
C GLY A 53 7.72 -10.08 5.90
N ALA A 54 7.64 -10.24 7.24
CA ALA A 54 6.92 -11.33 7.87
C ALA A 54 5.41 -11.26 7.61
N LEU A 55 4.83 -10.06 7.66
CA LEU A 55 3.41 -9.86 7.37
C LEU A 55 3.08 -10.16 5.90
N ILE A 56 3.93 -9.77 4.94
CA ILE A 56 3.71 -10.01 3.50
C ILE A 56 3.57 -11.51 3.19
N VAL A 57 4.37 -12.36 3.84
CA VAL A 57 4.37 -13.81 3.56
C VAL A 57 3.25 -14.55 4.29
N SER A 58 2.49 -13.88 5.17
CA SER A 58 1.34 -14.48 5.84
C SER A 58 0.19 -14.72 4.84
N PRO A 59 -0.48 -15.89 4.88
CA PRO A 59 -1.67 -16.14 4.09
C PRO A 59 -2.78 -15.11 4.31
N ALA A 60 -2.92 -14.55 5.51
CA ALA A 60 -3.89 -13.50 5.80
C ALA A 60 -3.67 -12.27 4.89
N ALA A 61 -2.43 -11.88 4.61
CA ALA A 61 -2.11 -10.73 3.77
C ALA A 61 -2.66 -10.86 2.33
N PHE A 62 -2.67 -12.09 1.80
CA PHE A 62 -3.15 -12.35 0.43
C PHE A 62 -4.68 -12.40 0.34
N ASN A 63 -5.34 -12.76 1.45
CA ASN A 63 -6.78 -12.93 1.52
C ASN A 63 -7.51 -11.69 2.05
N LEU A 64 -6.83 -10.81 2.79
CA LEU A 64 -7.41 -9.57 3.27
C LEU A 64 -7.59 -8.55 2.14
N PRO A 65 -8.82 -8.03 1.93
CA PRO A 65 -9.06 -6.98 0.95
C PRO A 65 -8.48 -5.66 1.42
N CYS A 66 -7.89 -4.90 0.49
CA CYS A 66 -7.48 -3.53 0.75
C CYS A 66 -8.67 -2.56 0.61
N SER A 67 -8.75 -1.55 1.48
CA SER A 67 -9.82 -0.54 1.49
C SER A 67 -9.86 0.33 0.22
N ASP A 68 -8.73 0.49 -0.46
CA ASP A 68 -8.62 1.24 -1.71
C ASP A 68 -9.12 0.48 -2.96
N GLY A 69 -9.65 -0.74 -2.76
CA GLY A 69 -10.20 -1.59 -3.82
C GLY A 69 -9.14 -2.13 -4.80
N ARG A 70 -7.85 -1.86 -4.57
CA ARG A 70 -6.78 -2.18 -5.52
C ARG A 70 -5.87 -3.26 -4.91
N GLY A 71 -6.34 -4.50 -5.01
CA GLY A 71 -5.60 -5.70 -4.62
C GLY A 71 -5.77 -6.07 -3.15
N ASN A 72 -4.88 -6.95 -2.68
CA ASN A 72 -4.85 -7.42 -1.29
C ASN A 72 -3.78 -6.68 -0.48
N VAL A 73 -3.82 -6.91 0.84
CA VAL A 73 -2.90 -6.30 1.80
C VAL A 73 -1.44 -6.65 1.49
N ALA A 74 -1.12 -7.87 1.01
CA ALA A 74 0.25 -8.27 0.68
C ALA A 74 0.90 -7.36 -0.37
N VAL A 75 0.19 -7.03 -1.45
CA VAL A 75 0.70 -6.14 -2.51
C VAL A 75 0.97 -4.74 -1.97
N ARG A 76 0.10 -4.25 -1.07
CA ARG A 76 0.28 -2.94 -0.43
C ARG A 76 1.46 -2.91 0.52
N LEU A 77 1.58 -3.91 1.38
CA LEU A 77 2.70 -4.04 2.29
C LEU A 77 4.04 -4.14 1.55
N LEU A 78 4.08 -4.85 0.42
CA LEU A 78 5.28 -4.92 -0.42
C LEU A 78 5.67 -3.53 -0.97
N SER A 79 4.69 -2.78 -1.47
CA SER A 79 4.92 -1.41 -1.95
C SER A 79 5.40 -0.50 -0.82
N ILE A 80 4.80 -0.57 0.36
CA ILE A 80 5.22 0.19 1.54
C ILE A 80 6.65 -0.18 1.93
N LYS A 81 6.96 -1.47 2.02
CA LYS A 81 8.29 -1.98 2.37
C LYS A 81 9.39 -1.42 1.46
N GLN A 82 9.13 -1.31 0.16
CA GLN A 82 10.07 -0.74 -0.82
C GLN A 82 10.33 0.75 -0.60
N HIS A 83 9.41 1.48 0.03
CA HIS A 83 9.47 2.92 0.24
C HIS A 83 9.76 3.32 1.69
N VAL A 84 9.96 2.36 2.61
CA VAL A 84 10.31 2.62 4.02
C VAL A 84 11.39 3.71 4.19
N PRO A 85 12.49 3.74 3.40
CA PRO A 85 13.51 4.78 3.56
C PRO A 85 13.03 6.22 3.32
N GLY A 86 11.96 6.40 2.54
CA GLY A 86 11.35 7.70 2.24
C GLY A 86 10.11 8.02 3.08
N LEU A 87 9.69 7.10 3.97
CA LEU A 87 8.53 7.27 4.84
C LEU A 87 8.99 7.67 6.25
N GLY A 88 8.22 8.53 6.91
CA GLY A 88 8.45 8.90 8.30
C GLY A 88 8.38 7.66 9.21
N SER A 89 9.45 7.37 9.94
CA SER A 89 9.54 6.24 10.88
C SER A 89 8.44 6.24 11.94
N GLU A 90 7.95 7.41 12.31
CA GLU A 90 6.86 7.63 13.25
C GLU A 90 5.52 7.02 12.79
N LEU A 91 5.33 6.83 11.49
CA LEU A 91 4.15 6.17 10.93
C LEU A 91 4.06 4.71 11.34
N PHE A 92 5.21 4.08 11.62
CA PHE A 92 5.31 2.67 11.97
C PHE A 92 5.31 2.42 13.49
N ASN A 93 5.41 3.47 14.31
CA ASN A 93 5.40 3.35 15.78
C ASN A 93 4.23 2.51 16.31
N PRO A 94 2.98 2.72 15.86
CA PRO A 94 1.85 1.94 16.36
C PRO A 94 1.98 0.44 16.05
N LEU A 95 2.42 0.11 14.83
CA LEU A 95 2.59 -1.27 14.39
C LEU A 95 3.72 -1.96 15.19
N VAL A 96 4.86 -1.30 15.33
CA VAL A 96 6.00 -1.82 16.09
C VAL A 96 5.61 -2.05 17.55
N ARG A 97 4.84 -1.14 18.14
CA ARG A 97 4.30 -1.31 19.50
C ARG A 97 3.41 -2.56 19.60
N CYS A 98 2.48 -2.77 18.67
CA CYS A 98 1.63 -3.95 18.66
C CYS A 98 2.44 -5.26 18.64
N VAL A 99 3.47 -5.32 17.78
CA VAL A 99 4.37 -6.50 17.69
C VAL A 99 5.12 -6.72 19.01
N ASN A 100 5.61 -5.64 19.63
CA ASN A 100 6.36 -5.69 20.89
C ASN A 100 5.48 -6.09 22.09
N GLU A 101 4.26 -5.57 22.16
CA GLU A 101 3.30 -5.85 23.25
C GLU A 101 2.64 -7.23 23.13
N ASN A 102 2.88 -7.96 22.03
CA ASN A 102 2.27 -9.26 21.76
C ASN A 102 0.75 -9.23 21.83
N VAL A 103 0.16 -8.19 21.22
CA VAL A 103 -1.29 -8.08 21.09
C VAL A 103 -1.82 -9.18 20.15
N PRO A 104 -3.12 -9.53 20.25
CA PRO A 104 -3.77 -10.44 19.32
C PRO A 104 -3.54 -10.10 17.85
N ASP A 105 -3.47 -11.12 16.98
CA ASP A 105 -3.29 -10.96 15.53
C ASP A 105 -4.31 -9.99 14.91
N VAL A 106 -5.53 -9.98 15.42
CA VAL A 106 -6.61 -9.08 15.01
C VAL A 106 -6.19 -7.61 15.18
N ASP A 107 -5.58 -7.27 16.31
CA ASP A 107 -5.12 -5.90 16.60
C ASP A 107 -3.90 -5.53 15.74
N VAL A 108 -3.01 -6.49 15.46
CA VAL A 108 -1.88 -6.31 14.54
C VAL A 108 -2.38 -5.99 13.13
N TRP A 109 -3.34 -6.78 12.62
CA TRP A 109 -3.91 -6.58 11.29
C TRP A 109 -4.76 -5.31 11.18
N ASP A 110 -5.44 -4.91 12.25
CA ASP A 110 -6.14 -3.62 12.30
C ASP A 110 -5.15 -2.45 12.13
N GLU A 111 -4.03 -2.47 12.85
CA GLU A 111 -3.01 -1.41 12.72
C GLU A 111 -2.34 -1.43 11.34
N VAL A 112 -2.18 -2.59 10.71
CA VAL A 112 -1.71 -2.71 9.31
C VAL A 112 -2.67 -2.01 8.34
N LEU A 113 -3.98 -2.23 8.48
CA LEU A 113 -4.96 -1.59 7.61
C LEU A 113 -5.01 -0.08 7.85
N ASN A 114 -4.92 0.36 9.11
CA ASN A 114 -4.81 1.77 9.47
C ASN A 114 -3.56 2.41 8.85
N LEU A 115 -2.42 1.73 8.86
CA LEU A 115 -1.19 2.21 8.21
C LEU A 115 -1.38 2.39 6.70
N ILE A 116 -1.97 1.41 6.02
CA ILE A 116 -2.24 1.48 4.58
C ILE A 116 -3.16 2.67 4.27
N GLU A 117 -4.23 2.86 5.02
CA GLU A 117 -5.16 3.96 4.83
C GLU A 117 -4.51 5.33 5.05
N LYS A 118 -3.72 5.48 6.12
CA LYS A 118 -2.95 6.71 6.40
C LYS A 118 -2.04 7.06 5.21
N LEU A 119 -1.33 6.08 4.65
CA LEU A 119 -0.45 6.28 3.50
C LEU A 119 -1.22 6.56 2.21
N SER A 120 -2.37 5.93 2.00
CA SER A 120 -3.26 6.24 0.87
C SER A 120 -3.79 7.66 0.95
N ALA A 121 -4.18 8.15 2.15
CA ALA A 121 -4.64 9.52 2.35
C ALA A 121 -3.55 10.57 2.12
N LEU A 122 -2.29 10.23 2.39
CA LEU A 122 -1.13 11.09 2.12
C LEU A 122 -0.79 11.20 0.63
N THR A 123 -1.31 10.29 -0.20
CA THR A 123 -1.19 10.36 -1.65
C THR A 123 -2.43 11.09 -2.18
N PRO A 124 -2.33 12.35 -2.65
CA PRO A 124 -3.51 13.04 -3.17
C PRO A 124 -4.11 12.20 -4.31
N PRO A 125 -5.44 12.10 -4.44
CA PRO A 125 -6.02 11.53 -5.65
C PRO A 125 -5.45 12.31 -6.84
N PRO A 126 -5.09 11.63 -7.94
CA PRO A 126 -4.58 12.32 -9.11
C PRO A 126 -5.62 13.37 -9.49
N SER A 127 -5.24 14.63 -9.33
CA SER A 127 -6.05 15.76 -9.77
C SER A 127 -6.42 15.45 -11.21
N SER A 128 -7.72 15.36 -11.48
CA SER A 128 -8.24 15.07 -12.82
C SER A 128 -7.54 16.03 -13.77
N LEU A 129 -6.58 15.51 -14.53
CA LEU A 129 -5.85 16.28 -15.52
C LEU A 129 -6.90 16.66 -16.56
N ALA A 130 -7.46 17.86 -16.42
CA ALA A 130 -8.28 18.46 -17.44
C ALA A 130 -7.49 18.35 -18.74
N PRO A 131 -8.02 17.71 -19.81
CA PRO A 131 -7.26 17.55 -21.03
C PRO A 131 -7.00 18.93 -21.62
N THR A 132 -5.79 19.47 -21.46
CA THR A 132 -5.33 20.64 -22.23
C THR A 132 -4.95 20.17 -23.63
N PHE A 133 -5.92 19.60 -24.35
CA PHE A 133 -5.84 19.49 -25.79
C PHE A 133 -6.12 20.88 -26.38
N LYS A 134 -5.12 21.76 -26.37
CA LYS A 134 -5.10 22.86 -27.33
C LYS A 134 -4.71 22.26 -28.68
N GLY A 135 -5.74 21.85 -29.44
CA GLY A 135 -5.56 21.40 -30.81
C GLY A 135 -4.87 22.49 -31.63
N THR A 136 -3.67 22.20 -32.11
CA THR A 136 -3.05 22.99 -33.19
C THR A 136 -3.70 22.56 -34.50
N PRO A 137 -4.30 23.45 -35.29
CA PRO A 137 -4.83 23.08 -36.60
C PRO A 137 -3.67 22.67 -37.52
N VAL A 138 -3.59 21.39 -37.87
CA VAL A 138 -2.68 20.91 -38.91
C VAL A 138 -3.29 21.31 -40.26
N LYS A 139 -2.66 22.26 -40.95
CA LYS A 139 -3.03 22.63 -42.31
C LYS A 139 -2.50 21.56 -43.26
N THR A 140 -3.35 20.60 -43.63
CA THR A 140 -3.02 19.58 -44.62
C THR A 140 -2.95 20.22 -46.00
N SER A 141 -1.75 20.49 -46.52
CA SER A 141 -1.55 20.79 -47.94
C SER A 141 -1.55 19.49 -48.72
N SER A 142 -2.69 19.17 -49.33
CA SER A 142 -2.87 18.00 -50.19
C SER A 142 -2.46 18.36 -51.62
N SER A 143 -1.28 17.93 -52.08
CA SER A 143 -0.92 18.01 -53.50
C SER A 143 -1.52 16.80 -54.23
N ARG A 144 -2.62 17.01 -54.96
CA ARG A 144 -3.15 16.05 -55.93
C ARG A 144 -2.31 16.17 -57.19
N LEU A 145 -1.48 15.17 -57.48
CA LEU A 145 -1.07 14.92 -58.86
C LEU A 145 -1.97 13.80 -59.39
N ALA A 146 -2.89 14.22 -60.25
CA ALA A 146 -3.55 13.34 -61.18
C ALA A 146 -2.53 13.00 -62.26
N ASP A 147 -2.32 11.71 -62.50
CA ASP A 147 -1.95 11.26 -63.83
C ASP A 147 -2.80 10.03 -64.15
N SER A 148 -3.62 10.20 -65.17
CA SER A 148 -4.42 9.16 -65.78
C SER A 148 -3.75 8.85 -67.10
N GLU A 149 -3.29 7.62 -67.35
CA GLU A 149 -3.41 7.08 -68.70
C GLU A 149 -3.41 5.53 -68.73
N THR A 150 -4.62 5.04 -68.98
CA THR A 150 -5.08 3.87 -69.74
C THR A 150 -4.04 2.97 -70.42
N ARG A 151 -4.20 1.66 -70.18
CA ARG A 151 -3.74 0.56 -71.05
C ARG A 151 -4.63 0.48 -72.29
N ASP A 152 -4.05 0.19 -73.45
CA ASP A 152 -4.70 -0.70 -74.42
C ASP A 152 -3.67 -1.39 -75.35
N ILE A 153 -3.91 -2.70 -75.53
CA ILE A 153 -3.40 -3.73 -76.46
C ILE A 153 -1.91 -3.80 -76.87
#